data_AF-A0A3R7NNX8-F1
#
_entry.id   AF-A0A3R7NNX8-F1
#
_cell.length_a   1.000
_cell.length_b   1.000
_cell.length_c   1.000
_cell.angle_alpha   90.00
_cell.angle_beta   90.00
_cell.angle_gamma   90.00
#
_symmetry.space_group_name_H-M   'P 1'
#
loop_
_entity.id
_entity.type
_entity.pdbx_description
1 polymer ?
#
loop_
_entity_poly.entity_id
_entity_poly.type
_entity_poly.pdbx_seq_one_letter_code
_entity_poly.pdbx_strand_id
1 'polypeptide(L)'
;MSGDTYFRRAINWMYGETAYLQKAPGPEIGEKHVNELLGRHPFHPFDPEMQLDHPCYNANTMFYKCMTADHVEGYELYMKHVSCYFPYKTELMKCLSGEKRRARAAGSQ
;
A
#
# COMPACT_ATOMS: atom_id res chain seq x y z
N MET A 1 3.45 9.75 -28.21
CA MET A 1 2.30 9.97 -27.29
C MET A 1 2.85 10.42 -25.96
N SER A 2 2.50 11.62 -25.50
CA SER A 2 3.07 12.22 -24.29
C SER A 2 2.77 11.35 -23.06
N GLY A 3 3.82 11.16 -22.25
CA GLY A 3 3.88 10.21 -21.15
C GLY A 3 2.71 10.34 -20.18
N ASP A 4 1.98 9.25 -20.05
CA ASP A 4 0.92 9.05 -19.08
C ASP A 4 1.44 9.35 -17.67
N THR A 5 0.96 10.40 -16.99
CA THR A 5 1.54 10.83 -15.71
C THR A 5 1.25 9.79 -14.63
N TYR A 6 2.15 9.64 -13.64
CA TYR A 6 1.93 8.72 -12.52
C TYR A 6 0.58 8.98 -11.85
N PHE A 7 0.20 10.25 -11.73
CA PHE A 7 -1.07 10.67 -11.14
C PHE A 7 -2.29 10.23 -11.96
N ARG A 8 -2.21 10.35 -13.29
CA ARG A 8 -3.26 9.91 -14.23
C ARG A 8 -3.44 8.39 -14.20
N ARG A 9 -2.33 7.65 -14.24
CA ARG A 9 -2.33 6.20 -14.10
C ARG A 9 -2.85 5.76 -12.73
N ALA A 10 -2.46 6.44 -11.66
CA ALA A 10 -2.92 6.11 -10.31
C ALA A 10 -4.42 6.39 -10.14
N ILE A 11 -4.94 7.52 -10.64
CA ILE A 11 -6.38 7.83 -10.57
C ILE A 11 -7.20 6.86 -11.44
N ASN A 12 -6.73 6.52 -12.64
CA ASN A 12 -7.42 5.56 -13.50
C ASN A 12 -7.39 4.14 -12.96
N TRP A 13 -6.28 3.79 -12.31
CA TRP A 13 -6.14 2.52 -11.65
C TRP A 13 -6.96 2.45 -10.35
N MET A 14 -7.09 3.57 -9.62
CA MET A 14 -7.87 3.65 -8.38
C MET A 14 -9.39 3.69 -8.63
N TYR A 15 -9.84 4.28 -9.75
CA TYR A 15 -11.24 4.65 -9.93
C TYR A 15 -11.84 4.25 -11.29
N GLY A 16 -11.09 3.55 -12.16
CA GLY A 16 -11.51 3.11 -13.51
C GLY A 16 -10.84 3.90 -14.64
N GLU A 17 -10.69 3.30 -15.83
CA GLU A 17 -9.84 3.83 -16.94
C GLU A 17 -10.14 5.28 -17.38
N THR A 18 -11.34 5.79 -17.06
CA THR A 18 -11.80 7.14 -17.39
C THR A 18 -11.97 8.06 -16.18
N ALA A 19 -11.64 7.61 -14.97
CA ALA A 19 -11.93 8.35 -13.76
C ALA A 19 -11.14 9.64 -13.61
N TYR A 20 -9.93 9.72 -14.17
CA TYR A 20 -9.20 11.00 -14.26
C TYR A 20 -9.87 12.04 -15.15
N LEU A 21 -10.79 11.62 -16.03
CA LEU A 21 -11.57 12.50 -16.89
C LEU A 21 -12.86 12.96 -16.20
N GLN A 22 -13.25 12.34 -15.09
CA GLN A 22 -14.43 12.73 -14.34
C GLN A 22 -14.08 13.85 -13.35
N LYS A 23 -14.83 14.97 -13.42
CA LYS A 23 -14.68 16.11 -12.51
C LYS A 23 -15.02 15.76 -11.06
N ALA A 24 -15.85 14.75 -10.85
CA ALA A 24 -16.20 14.17 -9.55
C ALA A 24 -16.44 12.66 -9.75
N PRO A 25 -15.74 11.77 -9.03
CA PRO A 25 -16.05 10.34 -9.06
C PRO A 25 -17.46 10.07 -8.51
N GLY A 26 -18.13 9.05 -9.04
CA GLY A 26 -19.47 8.66 -8.58
C GLY A 26 -19.52 8.30 -7.09
N PRO A 27 -20.69 8.43 -6.42
CA PRO A 27 -20.81 8.20 -4.97
C PRO A 27 -20.34 6.79 -4.55
N GLU A 28 -20.61 5.79 -5.39
CA GLU A 28 -20.17 4.39 -5.23
C GLU A 28 -18.65 4.19 -5.20
N ILE A 29 -17.87 5.13 -5.74
CA ILE A 29 -16.41 5.13 -5.73
C ILE A 29 -15.89 5.80 -4.46
N GLY A 30 -16.58 6.84 -3.96
CA GLY A 30 -16.24 7.51 -2.71
C GLY A 30 -16.54 6.66 -1.47
N GLU A 31 -17.52 5.76 -1.56
CA GLU A 31 -17.89 4.83 -0.48
C GLU A 31 -16.94 3.63 -0.35
N LYS A 32 -16.21 3.26 -1.42
CA LYS A 32 -15.26 2.14 -1.39
C LYS A 32 -13.91 2.60 -0.89
N HIS A 33 -13.38 1.93 0.14
CA HIS A 33 -12.04 2.24 0.62
C HIS A 33 -11.01 1.90 -0.48
N VAL A 34 -9.96 2.72 -0.64
CA VAL A 34 -8.86 2.48 -1.61
C VAL A 34 -8.26 1.07 -1.50
N ASN A 35 -8.37 0.39 -0.34
CA ASN A 35 -7.86 -0.97 -0.19
C ASN A 35 -8.79 -2.00 -0.86
N GLU A 36 -10.11 -1.80 -0.81
CA GLU A 36 -11.10 -2.64 -1.48
C GLU A 36 -11.01 -2.50 -3.00
N LEU A 37 -10.85 -1.27 -3.50
CA LEU A 37 -10.67 -0.99 -4.93
C LEU A 37 -9.39 -1.63 -5.50
N LEU A 38 -8.36 -1.77 -4.67
CA LEU A 38 -7.08 -2.33 -5.07
C LEU A 38 -6.95 -3.83 -4.77
N GLY A 39 -7.98 -4.45 -4.18
CA GLY A 39 -7.91 -5.83 -3.67
C GLY A 39 -6.79 -6.04 -2.65
N ARG A 40 -6.38 -4.96 -1.96
CA ARG A 40 -5.25 -4.95 -1.04
C ARG A 40 -5.72 -5.16 0.38
N HIS A 41 -4.92 -5.90 1.14
CA HIS A 41 -5.14 -6.08 2.56
C HIS A 41 -5.32 -4.72 3.26
N PRO A 42 -6.27 -4.56 4.21
CA PRO A 42 -6.54 -3.30 4.91
C PRO A 42 -5.28 -2.66 5.54
N PHE A 43 -4.33 -3.50 5.93
CA PHE A 43 -3.05 -3.08 6.51
C PHE A 43 -1.95 -2.88 5.47
N HIS A 44 -2.21 -2.35 4.26
CA HIS A 44 -1.15 -2.10 3.29
C HIS A 44 0.02 -1.24 3.86
N PRO A 45 1.30 -1.63 3.68
CA PRO A 45 1.82 -2.62 2.72
C PRO A 45 2.08 -4.01 3.31
N PHE A 46 1.46 -4.37 4.44
CA PHE A 46 1.54 -5.73 4.97
C PHE A 46 1.11 -6.76 3.93
N ASP A 47 1.89 -7.84 3.85
CA ASP A 47 1.63 -9.02 3.04
C ASP A 47 1.52 -10.26 3.94
N PRO A 48 0.33 -10.88 4.07
CA PRO A 48 0.14 -12.08 4.89
C PRO A 48 0.82 -13.34 4.32
N GLU A 49 1.18 -13.33 3.03
CA GLU A 49 1.76 -14.48 2.33
C GLU A 49 3.30 -14.38 2.19
N MET A 50 3.90 -13.33 2.77
CA MET A 50 5.35 -13.14 2.74
C MET A 50 6.07 -14.30 3.43
N GLN A 51 6.94 -14.97 2.68
CA GLN A 51 7.70 -16.12 3.15
C GLN A 51 8.74 -15.73 4.21
N LEU A 52 9.07 -16.67 5.11
CA LEU A 52 10.00 -16.46 6.23
C LEU A 52 11.42 -16.08 5.78
N ASP A 53 11.82 -16.55 4.59
CA ASP A 53 13.12 -16.29 3.98
C ASP A 53 13.17 -14.96 3.21
N HIS A 54 12.03 -14.28 3.05
CA HIS A 54 11.99 -13.00 2.35
C HIS A 54 12.76 -11.93 3.14
N PRO A 55 13.62 -11.11 2.50
CA PRO A 55 14.47 -10.11 3.18
C PRO A 55 13.70 -9.09 4.03
N CYS A 56 12.42 -8.86 3.71
CA CYS A 56 11.55 -7.92 4.43
C CYS A 56 10.62 -8.57 5.46
N TYR A 57 10.73 -9.89 5.71
CA TYR A 57 9.80 -10.63 6.58
C TYR A 57 9.71 -10.03 7.99
N ASN A 58 10.86 -9.66 8.57
CA ASN A 58 10.88 -9.04 9.90
C ASN A 58 10.17 -7.69 9.92
N ALA A 59 10.41 -6.83 8.94
CA ALA A 59 9.72 -5.53 8.84
C ALA A 59 8.21 -5.70 8.60
N ASN A 60 7.82 -6.71 7.81
CA ASN A 60 6.42 -7.07 7.56
C ASN A 60 5.70 -7.48 8.85
N THR A 61 6.34 -8.36 9.61
CA THR A 61 5.86 -8.85 10.90
C THR A 61 5.76 -7.72 11.92
N MET A 62 6.76 -6.85 12.01
CA MET A 62 6.76 -5.72 12.96
C MET A 62 5.62 -4.74 12.68
N PHE A 63 5.35 -4.46 11.40
CA PHE A 63 4.23 -3.60 11.04
C PHE A 63 2.88 -4.24 11.40
N TYR A 64 2.69 -5.52 11.10
CA TYR A 64 1.48 -6.25 11.49
C TYR A 64 1.26 -6.24 13.01
N LYS A 65 2.33 -6.51 13.78
CA LYS A 65 2.29 -6.47 15.25
C LYS A 65 1.84 -5.11 15.77
N CYS A 66 2.31 -4.01 15.17
CA CYS A 66 1.83 -2.68 15.55
C CYS A 66 0.33 -2.51 15.20
N MET A 67 -0.09 -2.86 13.99
CA MET A 67 -1.47 -2.67 13.51
C MET A 67 -2.51 -3.49 14.31
N THR A 68 -2.06 -4.49 15.07
CA THR A 68 -2.87 -5.40 15.88
C THR A 68 -2.61 -5.30 17.38
N ALA A 69 -1.78 -4.35 17.82
CA ALA A 69 -1.45 -4.20 19.23
C ALA A 69 -2.56 -3.52 20.04
N ASP A 70 -2.62 -3.81 21.33
CA ASP A 70 -3.63 -3.31 22.27
C ASP A 70 -3.72 -1.78 22.31
N HIS A 71 -2.59 -1.08 22.17
CA HIS A 71 -2.56 0.40 22.20
C HIS A 71 -3.23 1.08 20.99
N VAL A 72 -3.53 0.32 19.93
CA VAL A 72 -4.32 0.78 18.78
C VAL A 72 -5.65 0.03 18.66
N GLU A 73 -6.05 -0.68 19.70
CA GLU A 73 -7.38 -1.30 19.77
C GLU A 73 -8.46 -0.21 19.78
N GLY A 74 -9.55 -0.42 19.04
CA GLY A 74 -10.63 0.56 18.87
C GLY A 74 -10.31 1.73 17.93
N TYR A 75 -9.07 1.86 17.44
CA TYR A 75 -8.72 2.89 16.46
C TYR A 75 -9.30 2.54 15.09
N GLU A 76 -9.84 3.56 14.41
CA GLU A 76 -10.17 3.46 12.99
C GLU A 76 -8.95 3.09 12.15
N LEU A 77 -9.15 2.42 11.01
CA LEU A 77 -8.07 1.88 10.20
C LEU A 77 -7.00 2.93 9.83
N TYR A 78 -7.44 4.13 9.44
CA TYR A 78 -6.51 5.22 9.10
C TYR A 78 -5.70 5.69 10.30
N MET A 79 -6.28 5.70 11.51
CA MET A 79 -5.58 6.05 12.74
C MET A 79 -4.52 5.00 13.05
N LYS A 80 -4.82 3.70 12.89
CA LYS A 80 -3.82 2.63 13.02
C LYS A 80 -2.65 2.84 12.07
N HIS A 81 -2.92 3.20 10.81
CA HIS A 81 -1.87 3.50 9.83
C HIS A 81 -1.01 4.70 10.20
N VAL A 82 -1.58 5.72 10.84
CA VAL A 82 -0.86 6.90 11.33
C VAL A 82 -0.01 6.53 12.56
N SER A 83 -0.59 5.85 13.54
CA SER A 83 0.09 5.42 14.76
C SER A 83 1.24 4.46 14.47
N CYS A 84 1.05 3.54 13.53
CA CYS A 84 2.07 2.57 13.11
C CYS A 84 2.94 3.06 11.95
N TYR A 85 2.86 4.34 11.58
CA TYR A 85 3.59 4.88 10.44
C TYR A 85 5.10 4.82 10.66
N PHE A 86 5.58 5.44 11.74
CA PHE A 86 6.99 5.46 12.09
C PHE A 86 7.22 4.72 13.42
N PRO A 87 8.20 3.80 13.50
CA PRO A 87 9.12 3.41 12.42
C PRO A 87 8.53 2.36 11.47
N TYR A 88 7.52 1.60 11.89
CA TYR A 88 7.18 0.29 11.31
C TYR A 88 6.81 0.33 9.83
N LYS A 89 5.81 1.14 9.44
CA LYS A 89 5.39 1.24 8.03
C LYS A 89 6.52 1.78 7.17
N THR A 90 7.28 2.76 7.67
CA THR A 90 8.40 3.34 6.90
C THR A 90 9.53 2.34 6.67
N GLU A 91 9.86 1.49 7.64
CA GLU A 91 10.89 0.46 7.51
C GLU A 91 10.49 -0.60 6.49
N LEU A 92 9.24 -1.08 6.56
CA LEU A 92 8.69 -2.03 5.59
C LEU A 92 8.71 -1.45 4.18
N MET A 93 8.25 -0.21 4.00
CA MET A 93 8.28 0.48 2.71
C MET A 93 9.70 0.66 2.16
N LYS A 94 10.68 1.00 3.02
CA LYS A 94 12.09 1.12 2.63
C LYS A 94 12.65 -0.23 2.18
N CYS A 95 12.37 -1.30 2.91
CA CYS A 95 12.82 -2.64 2.55
C CYS A 95 12.23 -3.10 1.21
N LEU A 96 10.90 -3.04 1.05
CA LEU A 96 10.20 -3.42 -0.18
C LEU A 96 10.69 -2.61 -1.38
N SER A 97 10.94 -1.31 -1.19
CA SER A 97 11.52 -0.45 -2.24
C SER A 97 12.97 -0.83 -2.57
N GLY A 98 13.74 -1.31 -1.58
CA GLY A 98 15.07 -1.87 -1.76
C GLY A 98 15.05 -3.13 -2.64
N GLU A 99 14.23 -4.12 -2.26
CA GLU A 99 14.10 -5.38 -3.01
C GLU A 99 13.59 -5.14 -4.43
N LYS A 100 12.61 -4.26 -4.63
CA LYS A 100 12.14 -3.88 -5.96
C LYS A 100 13.23 -3.27 -6.83
N ARG A 101 14.14 -2.48 -6.25
CA ARG A 101 15.30 -1.93 -6.98
C ARG A 101 16.30 -3.03 -7.34
N ARG A 102 16.58 -3.98 -6.43
CA ARG A 102 17.47 -5.13 -6.70
C ARG A 102 16.92 -6.02 -7.80
N ALA A 103 15.64 -6.37 -7.73
CA ALA A 103 14.97 -7.19 -8.76
C ALA A 103 15.04 -6.55 -10.14
N ARG A 104 14.83 -5.22 -10.24
CA ARG A 104 14.99 -4.49 -11.51
C ARG A 104 16.42 -4.51 -12.04
N ALA A 105 17.41 -4.34 -11.17
CA ALA A 105 18.81 -4.40 -11.54
C ALA A 105 19.22 -5.81 -12.01
N ALA A 106 18.69 -6.86 -11.36
CA ALA A 106 18.94 -8.25 -11.72
C ALA A 106 18.25 -8.66 -13.03
N GLY A 107 17.04 -8.16 -13.30
CA GLY A 107 16.32 -8.41 -14.55
C GLY A 107 16.70 -7.50 -15.73
N SER A 108 17.76 -6.70 -15.59
CA SER A 108 18.33 -5.87 -16.68
C SER A 108 19.66 -6.46 -17.21
N GLN A 109 19.93 -7.73 -16.90
CA GLN A 109 20.91 -8.60 -17.55
C GLN A 109 20.18 -9.58 -18.47
#